data_AF-A0A1G7TAE6-F1
#
_entry.id   AF-A0A1G7TAE6-F1
#
_cell.length_a   1.000
_cell.length_b   1.000
_cell.length_c   1.000
_cell.angle_alpha   90.00
_cell.angle_beta   90.00
_cell.angle_gamma   90.00
#
_symmetry.space_group_name_H-M   'P 1'
#
loop_
_entity.id
_entity.type
_entity.pdbx_description
1 polymer ?
#
loop_
_entity_poly.entity_id
_entity_poly.type
_entity_poly.pdbx_seq_one_letter_code
_entity_poly.pdbx_strand_id
1 'polypeptide(L)'
;MPSIEITSEQHERFAAIRKELAAAHAGEYTSVQSTDVMAYLLDIAEAADDPTAVSDGKSETTAQDDGEDTTDVVDEGRDISATDEEAADDDGASSGGPGMLNLLDDHEEKWREGDGDARYEVDLPDGGTKTARTRDDVKAILFKHY
;
A
#
# COMPACT_ATOMS: atom_id res chain seq x y z
N MET A 1 18.53 0.80 1.43
CA MET A 1 17.53 1.15 0.39
C MET A 1 16.42 1.92 1.09
N PRO A 2 15.86 2.98 0.49
CA PRO A 2 14.72 3.67 1.05
C PRO A 2 13.52 2.70 1.16
N SER A 3 12.81 2.74 2.27
CA SER A 3 11.55 2.02 2.48
C SER A 3 10.39 2.89 2.00
N ILE A 4 9.42 2.27 1.31
CA ILE A 4 8.20 2.92 0.85
C ILE A 4 7.05 2.40 1.72
N GLU A 5 6.26 3.31 2.29
CA GLU A 5 5.06 2.96 3.04
C GLU A 5 3.86 2.90 2.09
N ILE A 6 3.07 1.84 2.19
CA ILE A 6 1.83 1.64 1.43
C ILE A 6 0.63 1.80 2.35
N THR A 7 -0.51 2.23 1.81
CA THR A 7 -1.75 2.36 2.57
C THR A 7 -2.32 0.99 2.95
N SER A 8 -3.19 0.92 3.96
CA SER A 8 -3.86 -0.33 4.35
C SER A 8 -4.66 -0.95 3.21
N GLU A 9 -5.33 -0.13 2.39
CA GLU A 9 -6.06 -0.60 1.21
C GLU A 9 -5.11 -1.21 0.16
N GLN A 10 -3.96 -0.58 -0.06
CA GLN A 10 -2.93 -1.13 -0.96
C GLN A 10 -2.37 -2.44 -0.42
N HIS A 11 -2.17 -2.53 0.90
CA HIS A 11 -1.72 -3.76 1.55
C HIS A 11 -2.76 -4.89 1.42
N GLU A 12 -4.06 -4.60 1.55
CA GLU A 12 -5.13 -5.58 1.31
C GLU A 12 -5.16 -6.05 -0.14
N ARG A 13 -5.08 -5.12 -1.11
CA ARG A 13 -5.02 -5.48 -2.54
C ARG A 13 -3.80 -6.33 -2.86
N PHE A 14 -2.65 -6.00 -2.28
CA PHE A 14 -1.42 -6.76 -2.43
C PHE A 14 -1.53 -8.16 -1.80
N ALA A 15 -2.13 -8.27 -0.62
CA ALA A 15 -2.39 -9.55 0.03
C ALA A 15 -3.38 -10.42 -0.76
N ALA A 16 -4.38 -9.82 -1.42
CA ALA A 16 -5.30 -10.51 -2.30
C ALA A 16 -4.56 -11.11 -3.51
N ILE A 17 -3.72 -10.32 -4.19
CA ILE A 17 -2.91 -10.79 -5.33
C ILE A 17 -1.94 -11.90 -4.87
N ARG A 18 -1.31 -11.75 -3.70
CA ARG A 18 -0.47 -12.81 -3.11
C ARG A 18 -1.23 -14.12 -2.94
N LYS A 19 -2.46 -14.05 -2.41
CA LYS A 19 -3.32 -15.23 -2.20
C LYS A 19 -3.73 -15.87 -3.52
N GLU A 20 -4.02 -15.07 -4.53
CA GLU A 20 -4.34 -15.54 -5.88
C GLU A 20 -3.16 -16.24 -6.54
N LEU A 21 -1.97 -15.63 -6.53
CA LEU A 21 -0.74 -16.26 -7.01
C LEU A 21 -0.41 -17.53 -6.23
N ALA A 22 -0.64 -17.53 -4.91
CA ALA A 22 -0.43 -18.73 -4.11
C ALA A 22 -1.40 -19.83 -4.49
N ALA A 23 -2.68 -19.52 -4.71
CA ALA A 23 -3.66 -20.51 -5.13
C ALA A 23 -3.39 -21.05 -6.55
N ALA A 24 -2.87 -20.21 -7.46
CA ALA A 24 -2.62 -20.58 -8.85
C ALA A 24 -1.29 -21.30 -9.07
N HIS A 25 -0.23 -20.91 -8.35
CA HIS A 25 1.14 -21.36 -8.63
C HIS A 25 1.88 -21.93 -7.43
N ALA A 26 1.39 -21.70 -6.21
CA ALA A 26 2.03 -22.25 -5.03
C ALA A 26 1.40 -23.60 -4.66
N GLY A 27 2.13 -24.68 -4.93
CA GLY A 27 1.83 -25.99 -4.35
C GLY A 27 1.96 -25.96 -2.81
N GLU A 28 1.52 -27.04 -2.16
CA GLU A 28 1.36 -27.15 -0.70
C GLU A 28 2.57 -26.76 0.17
N TYR A 29 3.78 -26.77 -0.41
CA TYR A 29 5.04 -26.48 0.29
C TYR A 29 5.79 -25.24 -0.22
N THR A 30 5.22 -24.51 -1.19
CA THR A 30 5.77 -23.23 -1.63
C THR A 30 4.83 -22.12 -1.20
N SER A 31 5.38 -20.97 -0.84
CA SER A 31 4.59 -19.80 -0.45
C SER A 31 5.11 -18.60 -1.21
N VAL A 32 4.20 -17.87 -1.82
CA VAL A 32 4.53 -16.63 -2.52
C VAL A 32 4.94 -15.62 -1.48
N GLN A 33 6.15 -15.05 -1.59
CA GLN A 33 6.62 -13.96 -0.75
C GLN A 33 6.17 -12.61 -1.31
N SER A 34 6.24 -11.55 -0.49
CA SER A 34 5.97 -10.19 -0.97
C SER A 34 6.90 -9.79 -2.11
N THR A 35 8.15 -10.24 -2.10
CA THR A 35 9.09 -9.98 -3.19
C THR A 35 8.64 -10.60 -4.52
N ASP A 36 8.03 -11.79 -4.49
CA ASP A 36 7.57 -12.50 -5.68
C ASP A 36 6.38 -11.77 -6.32
N VAL A 37 5.45 -11.28 -5.49
CA VAL A 37 4.33 -10.47 -5.97
C VAL A 37 4.82 -9.17 -6.60
N MET A 38 5.82 -8.51 -6.00
CA MET A 38 6.40 -7.30 -6.60
C MET A 38 7.10 -7.59 -7.93
N ALA A 39 7.82 -8.69 -8.04
CA ALA A 39 8.44 -9.11 -9.30
C ALA A 39 7.38 -9.37 -10.38
N TYR A 40 6.30 -10.07 -10.02
CA TYR A 40 5.16 -10.31 -10.92
C TYR A 40 4.49 -9.01 -11.39
N LEU A 41 4.24 -8.06 -10.48
CA LEU A 41 3.64 -6.77 -10.85
C LEU A 41 4.55 -5.92 -11.74
N LEU A 42 5.88 -5.98 -11.54
CA LEU A 42 6.85 -5.30 -12.39
C LEU A 42 6.91 -5.92 -13.79
N ASP A 43 6.87 -7.24 -13.89
CA ASP A 43 6.83 -7.96 -15.17
C ASP A 43 5.56 -7.62 -15.96
N ILE A 44 4.40 -7.56 -15.29
CA ILE A 44 3.15 -7.08 -15.92
C ILE A 44 3.28 -5.65 -16.42
N ALA A 45 3.87 -4.76 -15.62
CA ALA A 45 4.04 -3.36 -16.00
C ALA A 45 5.05 -3.18 -17.16
N GLU A 46 6.07 -4.04 -17.25
CA GLU A 46 7.02 -4.07 -18.37
C GLU A 46 6.38 -4.64 -19.64
N ALA A 47 5.49 -5.63 -19.51
CA ALA A 47 4.72 -6.19 -20.61
C ALA A 47 3.61 -5.26 -21.12
N ALA A 48 3.14 -4.32 -20.29
CA ALA A 48 2.14 -3.34 -20.68
C ALA A 48 2.74 -2.29 -21.64
N ASP A 49 2.14 -2.14 -22.83
CA ASP A 49 2.57 -1.17 -23.86
C ASP A 49 2.45 0.29 -23.38
N ASP A 50 1.46 0.58 -22.51
CA ASP A 50 1.30 1.84 -21.81
C ASP A 50 1.18 1.61 -20.29
N PRO A 51 2.22 1.92 -19.50
CA PRO A 51 2.21 1.72 -18.05
C PRO A 51 1.35 2.75 -17.30
N THR A 52 0.83 3.77 -18.00
CA THR A 52 -0.08 4.79 -17.45
C THR A 52 -1.54 4.55 -17.85
N ALA A 53 -1.79 3.59 -18.74
CA ALA A 53 -3.13 3.16 -19.07
C ALA A 53 -3.77 2.51 -17.83
N VAL A 54 -4.86 3.09 -17.37
CA VAL A 54 -5.67 2.50 -16.31
C VAL A 54 -6.33 1.23 -16.87
N SER A 55 -5.84 0.05 -16.44
CA SER A 55 -6.50 -1.21 -16.78
C SER A 55 -7.90 -1.25 -16.15
N ASP A 56 -8.93 -1.07 -16.98
CA ASP A 56 -10.32 -1.34 -16.65
C ASP A 56 -10.53 -2.86 -16.56
N GLY A 57 -10.03 -3.48 -15.48
CA GLY A 57 -10.47 -4.75 -14.90
C GLY A 57 -10.62 -5.99 -15.80
N LYS A 58 -10.13 -6.01 -17.04
CA LYS A 58 -10.31 -7.13 -17.96
C LYS A 58 -8.99 -7.85 -18.20
N SER A 59 -8.58 -8.61 -17.20
CA SER A 59 -7.47 -9.56 -17.33
C SER A 59 -7.97 -10.76 -18.13
N GLU A 60 -7.62 -10.84 -19.42
CA GLU A 60 -7.76 -12.07 -20.21
C GLU A 60 -6.61 -13.02 -19.82
N THR A 61 -6.79 -13.74 -18.72
CA THR A 61 -5.92 -14.83 -18.30
C THR A 61 -6.10 -16.01 -19.27
N THR A 62 -5.14 -16.19 -20.18
CA THR A 62 -5.00 -17.41 -20.98
C THR A 62 -4.18 -18.42 -20.19
N ALA A 63 -4.87 -19.19 -19.34
CA ALA A 63 -4.26 -20.31 -18.63
C ALA A 63 -4.00 -21.45 -19.63
N GLN A 64 -2.72 -21.66 -19.95
CA GLN A 64 -2.25 -22.86 -20.64
C GLN A 64 -2.09 -23.97 -19.59
N ASP A 65 -3.08 -24.86 -19.58
CA ASP A 65 -3.11 -26.13 -18.86
C ASP A 65 -2.04 -27.08 -19.43
N ASP A 66 -1.12 -27.52 -18.60
CA ASP A 66 -0.27 -28.68 -18.88
C ASP A 66 0.13 -29.37 -17.56
N GLY A 67 -0.60 -30.43 -17.24
CA GLY A 67 -0.02 -31.76 -17.07
C GLY A 67 0.80 -32.07 -15.81
N GLU A 68 0.19 -32.90 -14.95
CA GLU A 68 0.63 -34.28 -14.66
C GLU A 68 0.73 -34.64 -13.15
N ASP A 69 -0.04 -35.68 -12.84
CA ASP A 69 -0.23 -36.46 -11.63
C ASP A 69 1.02 -37.28 -11.24
N THR A 70 1.36 -37.37 -9.94
CA THR A 70 1.79 -38.63 -9.27
C THR A 70 1.90 -38.48 -7.74
N THR A 71 0.90 -39.04 -7.05
CA THR A 71 0.92 -39.97 -5.88
C THR A 71 1.92 -39.92 -4.70
N ASP A 72 1.32 -40.12 -3.49
CA ASP A 72 1.77 -40.84 -2.26
C ASP A 72 2.93 -40.20 -1.44
N VAL A 73 2.92 -40.04 -0.10
CA VAL A 73 2.80 -41.05 0.98
C VAL A 73 2.45 -40.36 2.33
N VAL A 74 1.70 -41.09 3.17
CA VAL A 74 1.39 -40.93 4.62
C VAL A 74 2.57 -40.56 5.54
N ASP A 75 2.35 -39.79 6.62
CA ASP A 75 2.75 -40.16 8.01
C ASP A 75 2.27 -39.16 9.10
N GLU A 76 2.07 -39.69 10.31
CA GLU A 76 1.21 -39.25 11.41
C GLU A 76 1.72 -38.10 12.32
N GLY A 77 0.75 -37.35 12.86
CA GLY A 77 0.60 -37.04 14.29
C GLY A 77 1.66 -36.21 15.02
N ARG A 78 1.32 -34.98 15.42
CA ARG A 78 1.79 -34.44 16.71
C ARG A 78 0.89 -33.36 17.31
N ASP A 79 0.26 -33.76 18.42
CA ASP A 79 -0.41 -32.94 19.43
C ASP A 79 0.57 -31.93 20.06
N ILE A 80 0.22 -30.64 20.08
CA ILE A 80 0.98 -29.61 20.81
C ILE A 80 0.06 -28.86 21.77
N SER A 81 0.40 -29.01 23.05
CA SER A 81 -0.16 -28.31 24.21
C SER A 81 -0.35 -26.81 24.00
N ALA A 82 -1.56 -26.32 24.25
CA ALA A 82 -1.80 -24.92 24.58
C ALA A 82 -1.48 -24.72 26.07
N THR A 83 -0.46 -23.92 26.37
CA THR A 83 -0.17 -23.40 27.71
C THR A 83 0.02 -21.89 27.59
N ASP A 84 -1.00 -21.18 28.08
CA ASP A 84 -0.95 -19.98 28.93
C ASP A 84 0.27 -19.07 28.84
N GLU A 85 0.07 -17.83 28.36
CA GLU A 85 0.70 -16.64 28.96
C GLU A 85 -0.24 -15.43 28.83
N GLU A 86 -0.66 -14.92 29.99
CA GLU A 86 -1.23 -13.60 30.22
C GLU A 86 -0.16 -12.49 30.13
N ALA A 87 -0.47 -11.36 29.50
CA ALA A 87 0.02 -10.01 29.86
C ALA A 87 -0.72 -9.00 28.97
N ALA A 88 -1.66 -8.22 29.51
CA ALA A 88 -1.43 -6.97 30.23
C ALA A 88 -0.99 -5.83 29.31
N ASP A 89 -1.78 -4.76 29.40
CA ASP A 89 -1.77 -3.47 28.73
C ASP A 89 -0.38 -2.89 28.44
N ASP A 90 -0.21 -2.32 27.23
CA ASP A 90 0.76 -1.25 26.99
C ASP A 90 0.07 -0.07 26.29
N ASP A 91 0.17 1.04 27.00
CA ASP A 91 -0.41 2.34 26.80
C ASP A 91 0.54 3.15 25.90
N GLY A 92 0.03 3.78 24.84
CA GLY A 92 0.60 5.02 24.33
C GLY A 92 1.76 4.97 23.31
N ALA A 93 1.56 5.78 22.27
CA ALA A 93 2.58 6.53 21.52
C ALA A 93 3.47 5.79 20.49
N SER A 94 2.99 5.86 19.24
CA SER A 94 3.66 6.40 18.03
C SER A 94 5.18 6.21 17.86
N SER A 95 5.61 5.62 16.73
CA SER A 95 6.92 5.96 16.18
C SER A 95 6.97 5.93 14.63
N GLY A 96 7.05 7.13 14.04
CA GLY A 96 7.64 7.43 12.71
C GLY A 96 6.66 7.87 11.60
N GLY A 97 6.30 9.14 11.37
CA GLY A 97 6.74 10.40 11.95
C GLY A 97 5.61 11.47 11.95
N PRO A 98 5.08 11.88 13.12
CA PRO A 98 3.87 12.70 13.25
C PRO A 98 4.12 14.23 13.15
N GLY A 99 5.08 14.68 12.34
CA GLY A 99 5.36 16.12 12.20
C GLY A 99 4.89 16.74 10.87
N MET A 100 4.69 15.90 9.85
CA MET A 100 4.60 16.35 8.47
C MET A 100 3.23 16.19 7.83
N LEU A 101 2.39 15.28 8.36
CA LEU A 101 0.97 15.16 8.03
C LEU A 101 0.12 16.00 9.00
N ASN A 102 0.57 16.19 10.24
CA ASN A 102 -0.10 17.04 11.22
C ASN A 102 -0.13 18.53 10.80
N LEU A 103 0.88 19.07 10.10
CA LEU A 103 0.88 20.49 9.74
C LEU A 103 -0.25 20.90 8.78
N LEU A 104 -0.73 19.98 7.92
CA LEU A 104 -1.90 20.25 7.09
C LEU A 104 -3.19 20.13 7.91
N ASP A 105 -3.25 19.18 8.83
CA ASP A 105 -4.40 18.93 9.69
C ASP A 105 -4.60 20.08 10.70
N ASP A 106 -3.53 20.44 11.41
CA ASP A 106 -3.44 21.57 12.36
C ASP A 106 -3.74 22.93 11.71
N HIS A 107 -3.66 23.01 10.37
CA HIS A 107 -3.90 24.24 9.62
C HIS A 107 -4.98 24.08 8.55
N GLU A 108 -5.90 23.12 8.69
CA GLU A 108 -7.05 22.94 7.78
C GLU A 108 -7.89 24.22 7.61
N GLU A 109 -7.92 25.07 8.64
CA GLU A 109 -8.61 26.36 8.62
C GLU A 109 -7.96 27.39 7.67
N LYS A 110 -6.69 27.16 7.29
CA LYS A 110 -5.84 28.09 6.53
C LYS A 110 -5.62 27.67 5.10
N TRP A 111 -5.99 26.44 4.72
CA TRP A 111 -5.90 26.00 3.34
C TRP A 111 -7.17 25.25 2.96
N ARG A 112 -7.61 25.45 1.71
CA ARG A 112 -8.78 24.78 1.16
C ARG A 112 -8.45 24.18 -0.19
N GLU A 113 -9.16 23.11 -0.54
CA GLU A 113 -9.10 22.53 -1.87
C GLU A 113 -9.84 23.48 -2.82
N GLY A 114 -9.12 23.99 -3.82
CA GLY A 114 -9.64 24.95 -4.77
C GLY A 114 -10.36 24.24 -5.90
N ASP A 115 -11.58 24.68 -6.22
CA ASP A 115 -12.37 24.21 -7.37
C ASP A 115 -11.88 24.78 -8.73
N GLY A 116 -10.67 25.36 -8.78
CA GLY A 116 -10.12 26.11 -9.92
C GLY A 116 -8.87 25.49 -10.56
N ASP A 117 -8.16 26.28 -11.38
CA ASP A 117 -6.94 25.86 -12.13
C ASP A 117 -5.79 25.41 -11.20
N ALA A 118 -5.80 25.87 -9.95
CA ALA A 118 -4.97 25.35 -8.87
C ALA A 118 -5.82 24.50 -7.92
N ARG A 119 -5.34 23.28 -7.67
CA ARG A 119 -5.99 22.28 -6.80
C ARG A 119 -6.08 22.74 -5.35
N TYR A 120 -5.17 23.60 -4.88
CA TYR A 120 -5.10 24.01 -3.49
C TYR A 120 -4.82 25.49 -3.36
N GLU A 121 -5.40 26.11 -2.33
CA GLU A 121 -5.17 27.51 -1.98
C GLU A 121 -4.95 27.67 -0.46
N VAL A 122 -4.02 28.54 -0.09
CA VAL A 122 -3.58 28.78 1.28
C VAL A 122 -3.73 30.26 1.60
N ASP A 123 -4.44 30.58 2.68
CA ASP A 123 -4.57 31.91 3.25
C ASP A 123 -3.33 32.19 4.12
N LEU A 124 -2.54 33.19 3.72
CA LEU A 124 -1.32 33.61 4.42
C LEU A 124 -1.67 34.55 5.59
N PRO A 125 -0.84 34.60 6.64
CA PRO A 125 -1.02 35.55 7.74
C PRO A 125 -0.80 37.00 7.30
N ASP A 126 -0.20 37.22 6.13
CA ASP A 126 -0.04 38.52 5.47
C ASP A 126 -1.35 39.02 4.82
N GLY A 127 -2.44 38.25 4.89
CA GLY A 127 -3.77 38.59 4.36
C GLY A 127 -3.96 38.30 2.87
N GLY A 128 -3.03 37.60 2.22
CA GLY A 128 -3.13 37.19 0.82
C GLY A 128 -3.33 35.67 0.66
N THR A 129 -3.85 35.24 -0.49
CA THR A 129 -3.96 33.81 -0.84
C THR A 129 -2.84 33.38 -1.78
N LYS A 130 -2.25 32.20 -1.55
CA LYS A 130 -1.35 31.53 -2.50
C LYS A 130 -1.97 30.26 -3.04
N THR A 131 -1.73 29.97 -4.31
CA THR A 131 -2.16 28.74 -4.95
C THR A 131 -1.03 27.72 -5.01
N ALA A 132 -1.39 26.44 -4.91
CA ALA A 132 -0.49 25.30 -4.87
C ALA A 132 -1.03 24.17 -5.76
N ARG A 133 -0.11 23.40 -6.34
CA ARG A 133 -0.44 22.24 -7.18
C ARG A 133 -0.44 20.92 -6.42
N THR A 134 0.29 20.84 -5.31
CA THR A 134 0.40 19.64 -4.47
C THR A 134 0.31 20.01 -2.99
N ARG A 135 -0.05 19.03 -2.16
CA ARG A 135 -0.09 19.17 -0.70
C ARG A 135 1.27 19.49 -0.09
N ASP A 136 2.36 19.05 -0.72
CA ASP A 136 3.72 19.39 -0.30
C ASP A 136 4.01 20.90 -0.49
N ASP A 137 3.52 21.47 -1.60
CA ASP A 137 3.62 22.91 -1.88
C ASP A 137 2.78 23.75 -0.89
N VAL A 138 1.57 23.28 -0.57
CA VAL A 138 0.71 23.87 0.49
C VAL A 138 1.47 23.93 1.81
N LYS A 139 2.13 22.82 2.15
CA LYS A 139 2.88 22.68 3.39
C LYS A 139 4.16 23.51 3.40
N ALA A 140 4.87 23.62 2.27
CA ALA A 140 6.02 24.51 2.12
C ALA A 140 5.62 25.98 2.30
N ILE A 141 4.42 26.36 1.85
CA ILE A 141 3.85 27.68 2.08
C ILE A 141 3.50 27.86 3.57
N LEU A 142 2.81 26.91 4.20
CA LEU A 142 2.49 26.95 5.62
C LEU A 142 3.75 27.07 6.48
N PHE A 143 4.74 26.19 6.28
CA PHE A 143 6.01 26.18 7.02
C PHE A 143 6.83 27.48 6.88
N LYS A 144 6.67 28.20 5.78
CA LYS A 144 7.38 29.46 5.56
C LYS A 144 6.71 30.64 6.26
N HIS A 145 5.42 30.52 6.57
CA HIS A 145 4.57 31.61 7.03
C HIS A 145 4.02 31.39 8.45
N TYR A 146 4.06 30.17 8.98
CA TYR A 146 3.64 29.76 10.34
C TYR A 146 4.72 28.91 10.99
#